data_AF-A0A7U4QU73-F1
#
_entry.id   AF-A0A7U4QU73-F1
#
_cell.length_a   1.000
_cell.length_b   1.000
_cell.length_c   1.000
_cell.angle_alpha   90.00
_cell.angle_beta   90.00
_cell.angle_gamma   90.00
#
_symmetry.space_group_name_H-M   'P 1'
#
loop_
_entity.id
_entity.type
_entity.pdbx_description
1 polymer ?
#
loop_
_entity_poly.entity_id
_entity_poly.type
_entity_poly.pdbx_seq_one_letter_code
_entity_poly.pdbx_strand_id
1 'polypeptide(L)'
;MKPIHIMLACGLLAFTAACETIPFEERAKAYEDQMVQRFVGKSADELVLAFGPPQSSYKLTDGRDVLQYEQKRTSTQGGESYTSFREVTRFRTETDAAGNVRTVQYTESVPVMNSSPVYTVNQNCIRRFVVASDKKVESFRWEGNACFR
;
A
#
# COMPACT_ATOMS: atom_id res chain seq x y z
N MET A 1 -32.75 -19.29 -55.10
CA MET A 1 -31.78 -19.85 -54.13
C MET A 1 -30.86 -18.73 -53.66
N LYS A 2 -30.98 -18.30 -52.40
CA LYS A 2 -30.16 -17.22 -51.79
C LYS A 2 -29.14 -17.87 -50.84
N PRO A 3 -27.86 -17.46 -50.83
CA PRO A 3 -26.93 -17.90 -49.81
C PRO A 3 -27.16 -17.09 -48.52
N ILE A 4 -27.28 -17.83 -47.41
CA ILE A 4 -27.35 -17.30 -46.04
C ILE A 4 -25.91 -17.16 -45.55
N HIS A 5 -25.47 -15.93 -45.26
CA HIS A 5 -24.20 -15.68 -44.58
C HIS A 5 -24.42 -15.70 -43.06
N ILE A 6 -24.01 -16.79 -42.42
CA ILE A 6 -23.84 -16.86 -40.97
C ILE A 6 -22.50 -16.21 -40.64
N MET A 7 -22.55 -14.94 -40.23
CA MET A 7 -21.39 -14.26 -39.66
C MET A 7 -21.23 -14.71 -38.21
N LEU A 8 -20.28 -15.63 -38.00
CA LEU A 8 -19.84 -16.07 -36.69
C LEU A 8 -19.01 -14.95 -36.05
N ALA A 9 -19.64 -14.11 -35.23
CA ALA A 9 -18.95 -13.12 -34.42
C ALA A 9 -18.28 -13.84 -33.24
N CYS A 10 -17.04 -14.29 -33.44
CA CYS A 10 -16.17 -14.78 -32.38
C CYS A 10 -15.69 -13.56 -31.57
N GLY A 11 -16.46 -13.23 -30.53
CA GLY A 11 -16.10 -12.18 -29.57
C GLY A 11 -14.84 -12.58 -28.82
N LEU A 12 -13.71 -11.96 -29.17
CA LEU A 12 -12.48 -11.99 -28.40
C LEU A 12 -12.76 -11.31 -27.04
N LEU A 13 -13.06 -12.10 -26.02
CA LEU A 13 -12.94 -11.68 -24.63
C LEU A 13 -11.45 -11.64 -24.29
N ALA A 14 -10.83 -10.47 -24.47
CA ALA A 14 -9.50 -10.19 -23.98
C ALA A 14 -9.56 -10.11 -22.44
N PHE A 15 -9.23 -11.20 -21.76
CA PHE A 15 -8.91 -11.18 -20.33
C PHE A 15 -7.54 -10.51 -20.17
N THR A 16 -7.52 -9.18 -20.13
CA THR A 16 -6.38 -8.46 -19.58
C THR A 16 -6.34 -8.76 -18.09
N ALA A 17 -5.37 -9.56 -17.67
CA ALA A 17 -5.00 -9.70 -16.26
C ALA A 17 -4.40 -8.37 -15.79
N ALA A 18 -5.27 -7.39 -15.56
CA ALA A 18 -4.89 -6.16 -14.90
C ALA A 18 -4.75 -6.52 -13.42
N CYS A 19 -3.51 -6.50 -12.91
CA CYS A 19 -3.26 -6.45 -11.49
C CYS A 19 -3.70 -5.05 -11.01
N GLU A 20 -5.00 -4.78 -11.09
CA GLU A 20 -5.58 -3.50 -10.68
C GLU A 20 -5.51 -3.44 -9.17
N THR A 21 -4.50 -2.74 -8.68
CA THR A 21 -4.50 -2.27 -7.31
C THR A 21 -5.76 -1.44 -7.12
N ILE A 22 -6.70 -1.96 -6.32
CA ILE A 22 -7.97 -1.28 -6.02
C ILE A 22 -7.66 0.16 -5.60
N PRO A 23 -8.25 1.18 -6.27
CA PRO A 23 -8.01 2.58 -5.95
C PRO A 23 -8.22 2.86 -4.46
N PHE A 24 -7.43 3.78 -3.91
CA PHE A 24 -7.49 4.13 -2.48
C PHE A 24 -8.91 4.50 -2.02
N GLU A 25 -9.63 5.27 -2.84
CA GLU A 25 -10.99 5.73 -2.54
C GLU A 25 -11.99 4.56 -2.40
N GLU A 26 -11.89 3.56 -3.26
CA GLU A 26 -12.76 2.38 -3.21
C GLU A 26 -12.46 1.53 -1.96
N ARG A 27 -11.18 1.35 -1.62
CA ARG A 27 -10.78 0.67 -0.38
C ARG A 27 -11.24 1.41 0.87
N ALA A 28 -11.10 2.74 0.86
CA ALA A 28 -11.53 3.63 1.93
C ALA A 28 -13.05 3.51 2.16
N LYS A 29 -13.82 3.54 1.06
CA LYS A 29 -15.28 3.36 1.10
C LYS A 29 -15.65 1.97 1.61
N ALA A 30 -15.01 0.91 1.12
CA ALA A 30 -15.29 -0.46 1.55
C ALA A 30 -15.04 -0.63 3.06
N TYR A 31 -13.98 -0.03 3.59
CA TYR A 31 -13.71 -0.02 5.02
C TYR A 31 -14.75 0.76 5.83
N GLU A 32 -15.14 1.95 5.36
CA GLU A 32 -16.18 2.73 6.03
C GLU A 32 -17.51 1.98 6.06
N ASP A 33 -17.91 1.40 4.91
CA ASP A 33 -19.13 0.59 4.79
C ASP A 33 -19.08 -0.65 5.71
N GLN A 34 -17.94 -1.36 5.76
CA GLN A 34 -17.75 -2.51 6.65
C GLN A 34 -17.93 -2.12 8.12
N MET A 35 -17.34 -1.01 8.54
CA MET A 35 -17.40 -0.53 9.93
C MET A 35 -18.80 -0.04 10.29
N VAL A 36 -19.46 0.68 9.38
CA VAL A 36 -20.86 1.09 9.54
C VAL A 36 -21.76 -0.12 9.68
N GLN A 37 -21.68 -1.10 8.78
CA GLN A 37 -22.50 -2.31 8.82
C GLN A 37 -22.29 -3.11 10.10
N ARG A 38 -21.05 -3.15 10.62
CA ARG A 38 -20.73 -3.93 11.81
C ARG A 38 -21.22 -3.27 13.10
N PHE A 39 -21.14 -1.95 13.21
CA PHE A 39 -21.32 -1.27 14.50
C PHE A 39 -22.49 -0.29 14.57
N VAL A 40 -22.87 0.36 13.48
CA VAL A 40 -23.99 1.34 13.53
C VAL A 40 -25.29 0.63 13.88
N GLY A 41 -26.02 1.19 14.85
CA GLY A 41 -27.23 0.63 15.44
C GLY A 41 -26.98 -0.42 16.53
N LYS A 42 -25.73 -0.83 16.78
CA LYS A 42 -25.35 -1.78 17.86
C LYS A 42 -25.01 -1.06 19.15
N SER A 43 -24.94 -1.79 20.27
CA SER A 43 -24.47 -1.26 21.55
C SER A 43 -23.03 -0.78 21.43
N ALA A 44 -22.68 0.29 22.15
CA ALA A 44 -21.30 0.72 22.33
C ALA A 44 -20.41 -0.35 22.98
N ASP A 45 -21.00 -1.31 23.70
CA ASP A 45 -20.27 -2.44 24.28
C ASP A 45 -19.62 -3.31 23.19
N GLU A 46 -20.22 -3.41 22.00
CA GLU A 46 -19.63 -4.14 20.86
C GLU A 46 -18.32 -3.50 20.40
N LEU A 47 -18.19 -2.17 20.53
CA LEU A 47 -16.93 -1.48 20.26
C LEU A 47 -15.87 -1.85 21.30
N VAL A 48 -16.27 -1.95 22.57
CA VAL A 48 -15.36 -2.31 23.67
C VAL A 48 -14.90 -3.76 23.54
N LEU A 49 -15.80 -4.66 23.15
CA LEU A 49 -15.45 -6.07 22.89
C LEU A 49 -14.54 -6.22 21.66
N ALA A 50 -14.71 -5.39 20.64
CA ALA A 50 -13.91 -5.45 19.43
C ALA A 50 -12.53 -4.77 19.55
N PHE A 51 -12.45 -3.65 20.28
CA PHE A 51 -11.26 -2.78 20.31
C PHE A 51 -10.65 -2.56 21.70
N GLY A 52 -11.27 -3.07 22.76
CA GLY A 52 -10.94 -2.74 24.15
C GLY A 52 -11.57 -1.39 24.58
N PRO A 53 -11.24 -0.88 25.78
CA PRO A 53 -11.69 0.46 26.19
C PRO A 53 -11.19 1.55 25.24
N PRO A 54 -11.97 2.63 24.99
CA PRO A 54 -11.55 3.71 24.12
C PRO A 54 -10.38 4.48 24.74
N GLN A 55 -9.43 4.91 23.89
CA GLN A 55 -8.29 5.74 24.28
C GLN A 55 -8.74 7.10 24.80
N SER A 56 -9.84 7.63 24.27
CA SER A 56 -10.46 8.85 24.77
C SER A 56 -11.95 8.90 24.45
N SER A 57 -12.71 9.62 25.28
CA SER A 57 -14.13 9.89 25.07
C SER A 57 -14.45 11.37 25.27
N TYR A 58 -15.45 11.88 24.56
CA TYR A 58 -15.94 13.25 24.72
C TYR A 58 -17.47 13.27 24.76
N LYS A 59 -18.06 13.94 25.75
CA LYS A 59 -19.52 14.11 25.84
C LYS A 59 -19.95 15.37 25.07
N LEU A 60 -20.77 15.18 24.04
CA LEU A 60 -21.37 16.26 23.26
C LEU A 60 -22.43 17.00 24.08
N THR A 61 -22.71 18.24 23.69
CA THR A 61 -23.67 19.11 24.38
C THR A 61 -25.12 18.62 24.29
N ASP A 62 -25.43 17.79 23.29
CA ASP A 62 -26.72 17.12 23.11
C ASP A 62 -26.83 15.80 23.89
N GLY A 63 -25.83 15.46 24.70
CA GLY A 63 -25.81 14.29 25.57
C GLY A 63 -25.20 13.03 24.95
N ARG A 64 -24.94 13.03 23.63
CA ARG A 64 -24.23 11.94 22.93
C ARG A 64 -22.77 11.85 23.36
N ASP A 65 -22.14 10.72 23.12
CA ASP A 65 -20.74 10.46 23.43
C ASP A 65 -19.96 10.23 22.12
N VAL A 66 -18.75 10.76 22.02
CA VAL A 66 -17.79 10.41 20.96
C VAL A 66 -16.74 9.51 21.59
N LEU A 67 -16.63 8.28 21.10
CA LEU A 67 -15.60 7.32 21.50
C LEU A 67 -14.52 7.27 20.43
N GLN A 68 -13.27 7.50 20.83
CA GLN A 68 -12.12 7.48 19.93
C GLN A 68 -11.23 6.27 20.21
N TYR A 69 -10.92 5.54 19.13
CA TYR A 69 -9.92 4.49 19.12
C TYR A 69 -8.74 4.88 18.24
N GLU A 70 -7.52 4.80 18.76
CA GLU A 70 -6.31 5.17 18.02
C GLU A 70 -5.31 4.02 17.95
N GLN A 71 -4.79 3.79 16.75
CA GLN A 71 -3.75 2.81 16.49
C GLN A 71 -2.60 3.45 15.73
N LYS A 72 -1.44 3.51 16.40
CA LYS A 72 -0.18 4.00 15.83
C LYS A 72 0.80 2.85 15.65
N ARG A 73 1.48 2.80 14.51
CA ARG A 73 2.59 1.87 14.25
C ARG A 73 3.69 2.63 13.52
N THR A 74 4.94 2.37 13.91
CA THR A 74 6.11 2.88 13.19
C THR A 74 6.92 1.67 12.75
N SER A 75 7.34 1.66 11.49
CA SER A 75 8.17 0.60 10.92
C SER A 75 9.31 1.21 10.12
N THR A 76 10.48 0.59 10.20
CA THR A 76 11.63 0.93 9.37
C THR A 76 11.62 0.03 8.14
N GLN A 77 11.83 0.62 6.97
CA GLN A 77 11.89 -0.07 5.68
C GLN A 77 13.16 0.37 4.93
N GLY A 78 13.53 -0.37 3.89
CA GLY A 78 14.78 -0.13 3.18
C GLY A 78 15.98 -0.78 3.89
N GLY A 79 17.18 -0.52 3.37
CA GLY A 79 18.42 -1.14 3.82
C GLY A 79 18.72 -2.49 3.15
N GLU A 80 17.88 -2.95 2.23
CA GLU A 80 18.17 -4.13 1.43
C GLU A 80 19.37 -3.87 0.52
N SER A 81 20.28 -4.84 0.45
CA SER A 81 21.43 -4.78 -0.44
C SER A 81 21.06 -5.31 -1.82
N TYR A 82 21.51 -4.63 -2.88
CA TYR A 82 21.33 -5.09 -4.25
C TYR A 82 22.59 -4.86 -5.08
N THR A 83 22.82 -5.72 -6.07
CA THR A 83 23.96 -5.60 -6.98
C THR A 83 23.52 -4.82 -8.21
N SER A 84 24.28 -3.76 -8.55
CA SER A 84 24.24 -3.14 -9.87
C SER A 84 25.57 -3.38 -10.58
N PHE A 85 25.63 -3.10 -11.88
CA PHE A 85 26.88 -3.14 -12.64
C PHE A 85 27.32 -1.73 -12.99
N ARG A 86 28.61 -1.47 -12.91
CA ARG A 86 29.23 -0.22 -13.32
C ARG A 86 30.34 -0.51 -14.31
N GLU A 87 30.34 0.24 -15.40
CA GLU A 87 31.44 0.22 -16.36
C GLU A 87 32.63 0.99 -15.78
N VAL A 88 33.79 0.33 -15.78
CA VAL A 88 35.06 0.96 -15.42
C VAL A 88 36.02 0.87 -16.58
N THR A 89 36.70 1.98 -16.87
CA THR A 89 37.78 2.01 -17.84
C THR A 89 39.06 1.50 -17.20
N ARG A 90 39.69 0.51 -17.82
CA ARG A 90 40.99 -0.03 -17.43
C ARG A 90 41.96 0.02 -18.59
N PHE A 91 43.23 -0.11 -18.26
CA PHE A 91 44.33 -0.13 -19.22
C PHE A 91 45.10 -1.44 -19.06
N ARG A 92 45.43 -2.09 -20.17
CA ARG A 92 46.35 -3.24 -20.21
C ARG A 92 47.45 -2.95 -21.22
N THR A 93 48.65 -3.39 -20.89
CA THR A 93 49.77 -3.37 -21.81
C THR A 93 49.74 -4.62 -22.68
N GLU A 94 49.80 -4.44 -23.99
CA GLU A 94 49.89 -5.51 -24.98
C GLU A 94 51.18 -5.33 -25.77
N THR A 95 51.86 -6.42 -26.11
CA THR A 95 53.01 -6.40 -27.02
C THR A 95 52.54 -6.91 -28.38
N ASP A 96 52.81 -6.17 -29.44
CA ASP A 96 52.46 -6.59 -30.80
C ASP A 96 53.42 -7.68 -31.32
N ALA A 97 53.10 -8.25 -32.48
CA ALA A 97 53.92 -9.29 -33.09
C ALA A 97 55.33 -8.82 -33.52
N ALA A 98 55.56 -7.50 -33.57
CA ALA A 98 56.84 -6.87 -33.88
C ALA A 98 57.65 -6.51 -32.61
N GLY A 99 57.12 -6.78 -31.42
CA GLY A 99 57.78 -6.50 -30.14
C GLY A 99 57.51 -5.11 -29.57
N ASN A 100 56.65 -4.29 -30.18
CA ASN A 100 56.30 -2.97 -29.65
C ASN A 100 55.27 -3.08 -28.53
N VAL A 101 55.49 -2.32 -27.48
CA VAL A 101 54.62 -2.27 -26.30
C VAL A 101 53.60 -1.15 -26.48
N ARG A 102 52.30 -1.50 -26.46
CA ARG A 102 51.18 -0.54 -26.52
C ARG A 102 50.30 -0.65 -25.28
N THR A 103 49.78 0.49 -24.83
CA THR A 103 48.75 0.53 -23.78
C THR A 103 47.39 0.59 -24.44
N VAL A 104 46.55 -0.41 -24.18
CA VAL A 104 45.18 -0.52 -24.71
C VAL A 104 44.19 -0.22 -23.59
N GLN A 105 43.24 0.66 -23.88
CA GLN A 105 42.11 0.97 -23.02
C GLN A 105 40.97 -0.02 -23.30
N TYR A 106 40.36 -0.58 -22.25
CA TYR A 106 39.17 -1.41 -22.35
C TYR A 106 38.17 -1.06 -21.26
N THR A 107 36.90 -1.34 -21.52
CA THR A 107 35.81 -1.18 -20.55
C THR A 107 35.50 -2.54 -19.93
N GLU A 108 35.45 -2.59 -18.61
CA GLU A 108 35.07 -3.79 -17.85
C GLU A 108 33.81 -3.47 -17.04
N SER A 109 32.81 -4.37 -17.11
CA SER A 109 31.62 -4.28 -16.27
C SER A 109 31.91 -4.97 -14.94
N VAL A 110 31.92 -4.21 -13.85
CA VAL A 110 32.20 -4.73 -12.51
C VAL A 110 30.96 -4.64 -11.62
N PRO A 111 30.68 -5.66 -10.78
CA PRO A 111 29.56 -5.61 -9.85
C PRO A 111 29.83 -4.60 -8.73
N VAL A 112 28.82 -3.81 -8.40
CA VAL A 112 28.83 -2.84 -7.31
C VAL A 112 27.70 -3.19 -6.36
N MET A 113 28.02 -3.33 -5.08
CA MET A 113 27.02 -3.47 -4.03
C MET A 113 26.45 -2.11 -3.66
N ASN A 114 25.13 -2.01 -3.70
CA ASN A 114 24.36 -0.85 -3.28
C ASN A 114 23.42 -1.28 -2.16
N SER A 115 22.89 -0.29 -1.44
CA SER A 115 21.83 -0.48 -0.46
C SER A 115 20.69 0.50 -0.73
N SER A 116 19.45 0.03 -0.64
CA SER A 116 18.30 0.94 -0.62
C SER A 116 18.40 1.87 0.60
N PRO A 117 18.00 3.15 0.48
CA PRO A 117 18.01 4.06 1.62
C PRO A 117 17.01 3.58 2.68
N VAL A 118 17.43 3.63 3.95
CA VAL A 118 16.55 3.32 5.08
C VAL A 118 15.59 4.49 5.29
N TYR A 119 14.29 4.21 5.40
CA TYR A 119 13.27 5.21 5.70
C TYR A 119 12.28 4.70 6.74
N THR A 120 11.64 5.65 7.43
CA THR A 120 10.64 5.36 8.47
C THR A 120 9.25 5.56 7.92
N VAL A 121 8.39 4.56 8.08
CA VAL A 121 6.98 4.61 7.75
C VAL A 121 6.16 4.72 9.02
N ASN A 122 5.52 5.88 9.18
CA ASN A 122 4.56 6.12 10.25
C ASN A 122 3.15 5.78 9.78
N GLN A 123 2.46 4.99 10.57
CA GLN A 123 1.10 4.54 10.34
C GLN A 123 0.22 5.03 11.48
N ASN A 124 -0.88 5.69 11.13
CA ASN A 124 -1.89 6.11 12.09
C ASN A 124 -3.28 5.72 11.60
N CYS A 125 -4.11 5.31 12.52
CA CYS A 125 -5.54 5.15 12.31
C CYS A 125 -6.30 5.63 13.55
N ILE A 126 -7.12 6.65 13.36
CA ILE A 126 -8.07 7.14 14.35
C ILE A 126 -9.46 6.74 13.89
N ARG A 127 -10.24 6.12 14.78
CA ARG A 127 -11.62 5.69 14.58
C ARG A 127 -12.47 6.44 15.60
N ARG A 128 -13.53 7.09 15.16
CA ARG A 128 -14.45 7.83 16.02
C ARG A 128 -15.86 7.31 15.82
N PHE A 129 -16.52 6.97 16.92
CA PHE A 129 -17.90 6.53 16.94
C PHE A 129 -18.72 7.53 17.74
N VAL A 130 -19.81 8.02 17.15
CA VAL A 130 -20.81 8.77 17.90
C VAL A 130 -21.80 7.77 18.48
N VAL A 131 -22.04 7.87 19.78
CA VAL A 131 -22.90 7.00 20.57
C VAL A 131 -24.04 7.82 21.13
N ALA A 132 -25.26 7.39 20.86
CA ALA A 132 -26.49 7.96 21.37
C ALA A 132 -26.60 7.85 22.89
N SER A 133 -27.53 8.60 23.47
CA SER A 133 -27.86 8.51 24.90
C SER A 133 -28.36 7.12 25.31
N ASP A 134 -29.00 6.37 24.40
CA ASP A 134 -29.43 4.97 24.58
C ASP A 134 -28.28 3.95 24.45
N LYS A 135 -27.04 4.44 24.34
CA LYS A 135 -25.80 3.67 24.22
C LYS A 135 -25.65 2.89 22.91
N LYS A 136 -26.40 3.25 21.86
CA LYS A 136 -26.18 2.71 20.52
C LYS A 136 -25.26 3.60 19.69
N VAL A 137 -24.50 2.97 18.79
CA VAL A 137 -23.66 3.69 17.82
C VAL A 137 -24.55 4.31 16.75
N GLU A 138 -24.47 5.62 16.57
CA GLU A 138 -25.20 6.36 15.53
C GLU A 138 -24.39 6.52 14.26
N SER A 139 -23.08 6.77 14.39
CA SER A 139 -22.22 7.02 13.23
C SER A 139 -20.77 6.64 13.50
N PHE A 140 -20.04 6.45 12.41
CA PHE A 140 -18.63 6.12 12.39
C PHE A 140 -17.90 7.08 11.45
N ARG A 141 -16.71 7.51 11.85
CA ARG A 141 -15.75 8.22 11.00
C ARG A 141 -14.34 7.74 11.33
N TRP A 142 -13.43 7.91 10.40
CA TRP A 142 -12.02 7.56 10.60
C TRP A 142 -11.10 8.57 9.93
N GLU A 143 -9.84 8.55 10.35
CA GLU A 143 -8.79 9.43 9.88
C GLU A 143 -7.44 8.72 9.95
N GLY A 144 -6.56 8.96 8.99
CA GLY A 144 -5.19 8.43 8.99
C GLY A 144 -4.86 7.67 7.72
N ASN A 145 -3.67 7.05 7.68
CA ASN A 145 -3.09 6.43 6.50
C ASN A 145 -3.00 4.90 6.58
N ALA A 146 -3.56 4.29 7.63
CA ALA A 146 -3.40 2.86 7.90
C ALA A 146 -4.63 2.17 8.50
N CYS A 147 -5.84 2.71 8.28
CA CYS A 147 -7.05 2.13 8.86
C CYS A 147 -7.53 0.81 8.19
N PHE A 148 -7.16 0.59 6.93
CA PHE A 148 -7.64 -0.52 6.08
C PHE A 148 -6.53 -1.07 5.19
N ARG A 149 -5.30 -1.12 5.74
CA ARG A 149 -4.12 -1.50 4.98
C ARG A 149 -4.17 -2.97 4.55
#